data_AF-A0A1J7JH33-F1
#
_entry.id   AF-A0A1J7JH33-F1
#
_cell.length_a   1.000
_cell.length_b   1.000
_cell.length_c   1.000
_cell.angle_alpha   90.00
_cell.angle_beta   90.00
_cell.angle_gamma   90.00
#
_symmetry.space_group_name_H-M   'P 1'
#
loop_
_entity.id
_entity.type
_entity.pdbx_description
1 polymer ?
#
loop_
_entity_poly.entity_id
_entity_poly.type
_entity_poly.pdbx_seq_one_letter_code
_entity_poly.pdbx_strand_id
1 'polypeptide(L)'
;MHFAAILTSIVALLTTNVAADHMMAATRCWGKKCYSDHSVFFVANTTEWWAINANDGCKRTEMVPRMSICIDWAAGRAHYWHGSALRSQKYCLLRDSAPENYLGCDADRCEKSTWTQAECRWNTDAS
;
A
#
# COMPACT_ATOMS: atom_id res chain seq x y z
N MET A 1 6.56 58.05 20.88
CA MET A 1 6.81 57.41 19.58
C MET A 1 7.57 56.12 19.88
N HIS A 2 6.90 54.98 20.12
CA HIS A 2 6.57 53.91 19.14
C HIS A 2 7.82 53.58 18.29
N PHE A 3 8.39 52.37 18.31
CA PHE A 3 7.90 51.20 17.57
C PHE A 3 8.38 49.89 18.22
N ALA A 4 7.46 48.94 18.45
CA ALA A 4 7.78 47.54 18.73
C ALA A 4 7.77 46.79 17.38
N ALA A 5 8.91 46.23 16.99
CA ALA A 5 9.01 45.37 15.81
C ALA A 5 8.66 43.93 16.22
N ILE A 6 7.49 43.46 15.81
CA ILE A 6 7.08 42.05 15.97
C ILE A 6 7.65 41.28 14.76
N LEU A 7 8.71 40.51 14.99
CA LEU A 7 9.22 39.53 14.02
C LEU A 7 8.26 38.35 13.95
N THR A 8 7.55 38.22 12.83
CA THR A 8 6.71 37.06 12.53
C THR A 8 7.58 36.00 11.87
N SER A 9 7.93 34.93 12.61
CA SER A 9 8.65 33.78 12.06
C SER A 9 7.73 32.97 11.15
N ILE A 10 7.97 33.00 9.84
CA ILE A 10 7.34 32.09 8.87
C ILE A 10 7.99 30.72 9.05
N VAL A 11 7.27 29.78 9.68
CA VAL A 11 7.65 28.36 9.68
C VAL A 11 7.31 27.79 8.31
N ALA A 12 8.31 27.68 7.44
CA ALA A 12 8.16 26.92 6.20
C ALA A 12 8.08 25.43 6.56
N LEU A 13 6.88 24.84 6.47
CA LEU A 13 6.72 23.39 6.49
C LEU A 13 7.35 22.84 5.21
N LEU A 14 8.53 22.24 5.31
CA LEU A 14 9.04 21.38 4.24
C LEU A 14 8.15 20.13 4.22
N THR A 15 7.18 20.10 3.32
CA THR A 15 6.49 18.85 2.97
C THR A 15 7.48 18.00 2.17
N THR A 16 8.32 17.22 2.85
CA THR A 16 9.05 16.15 2.17
C THR A 16 8.00 15.16 1.70
N ASN A 17 7.75 15.11 0.39
CA ASN A 17 7.02 14.00 -0.22
C ASN A 17 7.89 12.76 -0.05
N VAL A 18 7.77 12.09 1.10
CA VAL A 18 8.37 10.78 1.29
C VAL A 18 7.58 9.88 0.35
N ALA A 19 8.20 9.47 -0.76
CA ALA A 19 7.58 8.46 -1.61
C ALA A 19 7.28 7.25 -0.73
N ALA A 20 6.04 6.77 -0.83
CA ALA A 20 5.51 5.68 -0.02
C ALA A 20 5.36 4.47 -0.94
N ASP A 21 5.69 3.28 -0.44
CA ASP A 21 5.42 2.05 -1.19
C ASP A 21 3.91 2.00 -1.48
N HIS A 22 3.54 1.47 -2.63
CA HIS A 22 2.12 1.34 -2.97
C HIS A 22 1.85 0.05 -3.74
N MET A 23 0.61 -0.39 -3.66
CA MET A 23 0.10 -1.55 -4.36
C MET A 23 -1.08 -1.13 -5.23
N MET A 24 -1.04 -1.53 -6.50
CA MET A 24 -2.21 -1.54 -7.36
C MET A 24 -2.81 -2.94 -7.33
N ALA A 25 -3.99 -3.07 -6.75
CA ALA A 25 -4.71 -4.33 -6.70
C ALA A 25 -5.72 -4.41 -7.85
N ALA A 26 -5.46 -5.28 -8.82
CA ALA A 26 -6.39 -5.59 -9.91
C ALA A 26 -7.26 -6.78 -9.50
N THR A 27 -8.58 -6.59 -9.48
CA THR A 27 -9.56 -7.54 -8.98
C THR A 27 -10.51 -7.97 -10.07
N ARG A 28 -10.62 -9.28 -10.30
CA ARG A 28 -11.57 -9.91 -11.22
C ARG A 28 -12.62 -10.68 -10.43
N CYS A 29 -13.89 -10.48 -10.73
CA CYS A 29 -14.98 -11.19 -10.04
C CYS A 29 -15.75 -12.07 -11.01
N TRP A 30 -15.93 -13.35 -10.66
CA TRP A 30 -16.80 -14.29 -11.35
C TRP A 30 -17.93 -14.72 -10.41
N GLY A 31 -19.12 -14.18 -10.65
CA GLY A 31 -20.26 -14.35 -9.76
C GLY A 31 -19.98 -13.72 -8.39
N LYS A 32 -19.94 -14.54 -7.33
CA LYS A 32 -19.70 -14.09 -5.94
C LYS A 32 -18.22 -14.19 -5.51
N LYS A 33 -17.33 -14.69 -6.36
CA LYS A 33 -15.92 -14.86 -6.03
C LYS A 33 -15.10 -13.78 -6.73
N CYS A 34 -14.24 -13.11 -5.97
CA CYS A 34 -13.32 -12.11 -6.47
C CYS A 34 -11.87 -12.58 -6.24
N TYR A 35 -11.01 -12.28 -7.19
CA TYR A 35 -9.61 -12.65 -7.19
C TYR A 35 -8.76 -11.42 -7.49
N SER A 36 -7.73 -11.19 -6.69
CA SER A 36 -6.79 -10.07 -6.84
C SER A 36 -5.36 -10.57 -7.06
N ASP A 37 -5.22 -11.68 -7.78
CA ASP A 37 -3.95 -12.40 -7.99
C ASP A 37 -3.02 -11.80 -9.06
N HIS A 38 -3.49 -10.78 -9.80
CA HIS A 38 -2.72 -10.06 -10.83
C HIS A 38 -2.38 -8.63 -10.40
N SER A 39 -2.01 -8.46 -9.13
CA SER A 39 -1.73 -7.16 -8.54
C SER A 39 -0.26 -6.79 -8.64
N VAL A 40 0.07 -5.51 -8.48
CA VAL A 40 1.44 -5.01 -8.60
C VAL A 40 1.81 -4.23 -7.34
N PHE A 41 2.99 -4.51 -6.80
CA PHE A 41 3.61 -3.75 -5.72
C PHE A 41 4.74 -2.90 -6.25
N PHE A 42 4.82 -1.65 -5.82
CA PHE A 42 5.80 -0.65 -6.24
C PHE A 42 6.60 -0.19 -5.02
N VAL A 43 7.93 -0.21 -5.16
CA VAL A 43 8.84 0.23 -4.11
C VAL A 43 9.12 1.73 -4.26
N ALA A 44 8.95 2.47 -3.18
CA ALA A 44 9.20 3.90 -3.14
C ALA A 44 10.64 4.25 -3.52
N ASN A 45 10.81 5.36 -4.26
CA ASN A 45 12.11 5.88 -4.68
C ASN A 45 12.93 4.94 -5.57
N THR A 46 12.32 3.90 -6.16
CA THR A 46 12.96 3.01 -7.13
C THR A 46 12.09 2.89 -8.38
N THR A 47 12.61 2.20 -9.40
CA THR A 47 11.83 1.76 -10.58
C THR A 47 11.36 0.31 -10.43
N GLU A 48 11.54 -0.30 -9.26
CA GLU A 48 11.20 -1.69 -9.01
C GLU A 48 9.71 -1.87 -8.80
N TRP A 49 9.16 -2.85 -9.52
CA TRP A 49 7.80 -3.28 -9.36
C TRP A 49 7.75 -4.81 -9.44
N TRP A 50 6.78 -5.39 -8.75
CA TRP A 50 6.67 -6.83 -8.64
C TRP A 50 5.21 -7.25 -8.72
N ALA A 51 4.94 -8.28 -9.53
CA ALA A 51 3.64 -8.92 -9.50
C ALA A 51 3.45 -9.64 -8.15
N ILE A 52 2.28 -9.46 -7.55
CA ILE A 52 1.93 -10.07 -6.28
C ILE A 52 0.51 -10.63 -6.32
N ASN A 53 0.31 -11.71 -5.58
CA ASN A 53 -1.02 -12.20 -5.28
C ASN A 53 -1.57 -11.33 -4.14
N ALA A 54 -2.53 -10.45 -4.45
CA ALA A 54 -3.16 -9.58 -3.47
C ALA A 54 -4.52 -10.10 -3.01
N ASN A 55 -4.82 -11.40 -3.13
CA ASN A 55 -6.01 -11.99 -2.51
C ASN A 55 -5.99 -11.79 -0.99
N ASP A 56 -7.13 -11.98 -0.33
CA ASP A 56 -7.23 -11.92 1.13
C ASP A 56 -6.29 -12.91 1.85
N GLY A 57 -5.90 -12.60 3.08
CA GLY A 57 -5.06 -13.43 3.94
C GLY A 57 -3.54 -13.26 3.78
N CYS A 58 -2.79 -14.01 4.59
CA CYS A 58 -1.33 -13.97 4.66
C CYS A 58 -0.65 -14.88 3.62
N LYS A 59 0.40 -14.38 2.99
CA LYS A 59 1.18 -15.13 2.01
C LYS A 59 2.59 -14.58 1.88
N ARG A 60 3.52 -15.48 1.55
CA ARG A 60 4.86 -15.11 1.13
C ARG A 60 4.80 -14.78 -0.36
N THR A 61 5.28 -13.61 -0.74
CA THR A 61 5.39 -13.27 -2.15
C THR A 61 6.73 -13.80 -2.63
N GLU A 62 6.70 -14.80 -3.51
CA GLU A 62 7.93 -15.39 -4.05
C GLU A 62 8.66 -14.43 -5.00
N MET A 63 7.93 -13.46 -5.57
CA MET A 63 8.43 -12.52 -6.56
C MET A 63 9.16 -11.32 -5.95
N VAL A 64 8.72 -10.81 -4.78
CA VAL A 64 9.45 -9.74 -4.07
C VAL A 64 10.46 -10.38 -3.12
N PRO A 65 11.77 -10.08 -3.21
CA PRO A 65 12.79 -10.70 -2.37
C PRO A 65 12.49 -10.56 -0.87
N ARG A 66 12.10 -11.69 -0.26
CA ARG A 66 11.82 -11.81 1.18
C ARG A 66 10.69 -10.90 1.68
N MET A 67 9.66 -10.71 0.86
CA MET A 67 8.42 -10.09 1.34
C MET A 67 7.37 -11.13 1.73
N SER A 68 6.75 -10.89 2.87
CA SER A 68 5.49 -11.50 3.27
C SER A 68 4.46 -10.39 3.35
N ILE A 69 3.22 -10.68 2.96
CA ILE A 69 2.11 -9.73 2.99
C ILE A 69 0.85 -10.42 3.52
N CYS A 70 0.11 -9.73 4.37
CA CYS A 70 -1.24 -10.13 4.78
C CYS A 70 -2.21 -9.01 4.44
N ILE A 71 -3.29 -9.37 3.75
CA ILE A 71 -4.29 -8.43 3.27
C ILE A 71 -5.62 -8.77 3.92
N ASP A 72 -6.31 -7.73 4.39
CA ASP A 72 -7.68 -7.78 4.91
C ASP A 72 -8.51 -6.83 4.04
N TRP A 73 -9.14 -7.40 3.01
CA TRP A 73 -9.96 -6.68 2.04
C TRP A 73 -11.21 -6.07 2.66
N ALA A 74 -11.77 -6.74 3.67
CA ALA A 74 -12.98 -6.30 4.37
C ALA A 74 -12.70 -5.00 5.13
N ALA A 75 -11.55 -4.91 5.81
CA ALA A 75 -11.12 -3.71 6.51
C ALA A 75 -10.30 -2.72 5.65
N GLY A 76 -9.94 -3.08 4.42
CA GLY A 76 -9.16 -2.20 3.53
C GLY A 76 -7.75 -1.91 4.06
N ARG A 77 -7.13 -2.89 4.72
CA ARG A 77 -5.80 -2.77 5.33
C ARG A 77 -4.92 -3.97 5.00
N ALA A 78 -3.62 -3.75 4.87
CA ALA A 78 -2.67 -4.83 4.65
C ALA A 78 -1.35 -4.52 5.33
N HIS A 79 -0.64 -5.52 5.83
CA HIS A 79 0.71 -5.32 6.32
C HIS A 79 1.69 -6.17 5.54
N TYR A 80 2.89 -5.65 5.36
CA TYR A 80 3.97 -6.35 4.69
C TYR A 80 5.29 -6.16 5.43
N TRP A 81 6.23 -7.02 5.10
CA TRP A 81 7.55 -7.05 5.71
C TRP A 81 8.61 -7.10 4.62
N HIS A 82 9.66 -6.30 4.74
CA HIS A 82 10.86 -6.43 3.91
C HIS A 82 12.02 -7.02 4.72
N GLY A 83 12.73 -7.97 4.13
CA GLY A 83 14.01 -8.48 4.65
C GLY A 83 13.97 -9.89 5.25
N SER A 84 15.14 -10.38 5.67
CA SER A 84 15.26 -11.69 6.32
C SER A 84 14.60 -11.69 7.70
N ALA A 85 13.94 -12.79 8.06
CA ALA A 85 13.07 -13.02 9.22
C ALA A 85 13.58 -12.55 10.62
N LEU A 86 14.84 -12.15 10.76
CA LEU A 86 15.44 -11.71 12.03
C LEU A 86 15.34 -10.19 12.29
N ARG A 87 14.99 -9.37 11.28
CA ARG A 87 14.84 -7.89 11.41
C ARG A 87 13.85 -7.30 10.43
N SER A 88 12.78 -8.03 10.10
CA SER A 88 11.82 -7.56 9.12
C SER A 88 11.06 -6.33 9.64
N GLN A 89 11.30 -5.17 9.03
CA GLN A 89 10.54 -3.97 9.32
C GLN A 89 9.11 -4.18 8.84
N LYS A 90 8.15 -4.00 9.75
CA LYS A 90 6.72 -4.09 9.44
C LYS A 90 6.26 -2.75 8.86
N TYR A 91 5.57 -2.84 7.74
CA TYR A 91 4.92 -1.72 7.09
C TYR A 91 3.43 -2.03 6.92
N CYS A 92 2.65 -0.98 6.76
CA CYS A 92 1.21 -1.06 6.65
C CYS A 92 0.77 -0.33 5.39
N LEU A 93 -0.23 -0.86 4.70
CA LEU A 93 -0.91 -0.27 3.57
C LEU A 93 -2.37 -0.05 3.95
N LEU A 94 -2.94 1.04 3.44
CA LEU A 94 -4.37 1.31 3.50
C LEU A 94 -4.90 1.45 2.08
N ARG A 95 -6.14 1.01 1.84
CA ARG A 95 -6.80 1.20 0.55
C ARG A 95 -7.25 2.65 0.42
N ASP A 96 -6.67 3.38 -0.52
CA ASP A 96 -6.92 4.82 -0.70
C ASP A 96 -8.02 5.12 -1.73
N SER A 97 -8.39 4.12 -2.54
CA SER A 97 -9.40 4.30 -3.57
C SER A 97 -10.55 3.30 -3.44
N ALA A 98 -11.75 3.74 -3.79
CA ALA A 98 -12.79 2.81 -4.17
C ALA A 98 -12.33 2.00 -5.40
N PRO A 99 -12.79 0.74 -5.55
CA PRO A 99 -12.56 -0.01 -6.78
C PRO A 99 -13.14 0.74 -7.99
N GLU A 100 -12.35 0.87 -9.05
CA GLU A 100 -12.80 1.49 -10.31
C GLU A 100 -12.52 0.59 -11.51
N ASN A 101 -13.35 0.66 -12.55
CA ASN A 101 -13.21 -0.19 -13.74
C ASN A 101 -11.79 -0.09 -14.35
N TYR A 102 -11.20 -1.23 -14.65
CA TYR A 102 -9.85 -1.37 -15.14
C TYR A 102 -9.78 -2.35 -16.31
N LEU A 103 -9.30 -1.86 -17.46
CA LEU A 103 -9.15 -2.61 -18.70
C LEU A 103 -7.76 -3.24 -18.87
N GLY A 104 -6.87 -3.09 -17.88
CA GLY A 104 -5.48 -3.57 -17.97
C GLY A 104 -5.25 -4.97 -17.39
N CYS A 105 -6.31 -5.75 -17.17
CA CYS A 105 -6.22 -7.15 -16.77
C CYS A 105 -6.70 -8.06 -17.91
N ASP A 106 -6.35 -9.34 -17.88
CA ASP A 106 -6.76 -10.35 -18.86
C ASP A 106 -8.26 -10.75 -18.78
N ALA A 107 -9.12 -9.92 -18.19
CA ALA A 107 -10.55 -10.17 -18.05
C ALA A 107 -11.38 -8.97 -18.52
N ASP A 108 -12.55 -9.25 -19.13
CA ASP A 108 -13.45 -8.24 -19.69
C ASP A 108 -13.96 -7.21 -18.67
N ARG A 109 -13.88 -7.53 -17.37
CA ARG A 109 -14.23 -6.65 -16.25
C ARG A 109 -13.31 -6.92 -15.07
N CYS A 110 -12.31 -6.06 -14.89
CA CYS A 110 -11.65 -5.92 -13.60
C CYS A 110 -11.91 -4.57 -12.99
N GLU A 111 -11.71 -4.50 -11.69
CA GLU A 111 -11.59 -3.27 -10.95
C GLU A 111 -10.15 -3.10 -10.49
N LYS A 112 -9.67 -1.87 -10.39
CA LYS A 112 -8.42 -1.55 -9.72
C LYS A 112 -8.70 -0.79 -8.44
N SER A 113 -7.87 -1.03 -7.43
CA SER A 113 -7.78 -0.17 -6.25
C SER A 113 -6.33 0.12 -5.93
N THR A 114 -6.06 1.32 -5.42
CA THR A 114 -4.72 1.73 -4.97
C THR A 114 -4.63 1.61 -3.46
N TRP A 115 -3.49 1.14 -2.99
CA TRP A 115 -3.17 1.01 -1.59
C TRP A 115 -1.81 1.62 -1.31
N THR A 116 -1.72 2.56 -0.39
CA THR A 116 -0.48 3.29 -0.11
C THR A 116 0.01 2.98 1.29
N GLN A 117 1.33 2.99 1.45
CA GLN A 117 1.96 2.83 2.74
C GLN A 117 1.52 3.92 3.70
N ALA A 118 1.15 3.48 4.89
CA ALA A 118 0.69 4.29 6.00
C ALA A 118 1.38 3.83 7.29
N GLU A 119 1.30 4.66 8.32
CA GLU A 119 1.74 4.27 9.66
C GLU A 119 0.92 3.08 10.19
N CYS A 120 1.60 2.11 10.77
CA CYS A 120 0.95 1.00 11.46
C CYS A 120 0.33 1.47 12.77
N ARG A 121 -0.98 1.76 12.77
CA ARG A 121 -1.73 2.24 13.94
C ARG A 121 -2.64 1.19 14.59
N TRP A 122 -2.59 -0.05 14.12
CA TRP A 122 -3.52 -1.11 14.52
C TRP A 122 -2.80 -2.23 15.28
N ASN A 123 -3.34 -2.65 16.43
CA ASN A 123 -2.83 -3.78 17.22
C ASN A 123 -2.87 -5.07 16.39
N THR A 124 -1.77 -5.81 16.42
CA THR A 124 -1.40 -6.80 15.41
C THR A 124 -1.65 -8.24 15.83
N ASP A 125 -2.62 -8.49 16.71
CA ASP A 125 -2.91 -9.85 17.18
C ASP A 125 -3.73 -10.70 16.19
N ALA A 126 -4.16 -10.12 15.06
CA ALA A 126 -4.69 -10.89 13.94
C ALA A 126 -3.51 -11.48 13.15
N SER A 127 -3.13 -12.69 13.59
CA SER A 127 -2.16 -13.59 12.96
C SER A 127 -2.76 -14.26 11.72
#